data_AF-A0A9D5DL61-F1
#
_entry.id   AF-A0A9D5DL61-F1
#
_cell.length_a   1.000
_cell.length_b   1.000
_cell.length_c   1.000
_cell.angle_alpha   90.00
_cell.angle_beta   90.00
_cell.angle_gamma   90.00
#
_symmetry.space_group_name_H-M   'P 1'
#
loop_
_entity.id
_entity.type
_entity.pdbx_description
1 polymer ?
#
loop_
_entity_poly.entity_id
_entity_poly.type
_entity_poly.pdbx_seq_one_letter_code
_entity_poly.pdbx_strand_id
1 'polypeptide(L)' 'MLTQTSVGQFVLASPWWTYLLILGILFSGYQWIRALKEEKEIDEDFIEQEGNVYMERIQEAKKLKEQQEL' A
#
# COMPACT_ATOMS: atom_id res chain seq x y z
N MET A 1 38.46 -7.62 -18.27
CA MET A 1 38.15 -6.22 -18.64
C MET A 1 36.99 -5.62 -17.83
N LEU A 2 36.66 -6.13 -16.63
CA LEU A 2 35.60 -5.56 -15.76
C LEU A 2 36.15 -4.77 -14.55
N THR A 3 37.47 -4.76 -14.36
CA THR A 3 38.16 -4.16 -13.20
C THR A 3 38.75 -2.77 -13.48
N GLN A 4 38.61 -2.24 -14.70
CA GLN A 4 39.18 -0.94 -15.11
C GLN A 4 38.16 0.21 -15.16
N THR A 5 36.88 -0.01 -14.80
CA THR A 5 35.89 1.07 -14.68
C THR A 5 35.95 1.70 -13.29
N SER A 6 35.86 3.04 -13.23
CA SER A 6 35.95 3.83 -11.99
C SER A 6 34.94 3.39 -10.92
N VAL A 7 33.76 2.92 -11.34
CA VAL A 7 32.71 2.40 -10.46
C VAL A 7 33.12 1.09 -9.78
N GLY A 8 33.81 0.18 -10.48
CA GLY A 8 34.27 -1.09 -9.92
C GLY A 8 35.31 -0.90 -8.81
N GLN A 9 36.19 0.08 -8.95
CA GLN A 9 37.13 0.46 -7.89
C GLN A 9 36.41 1.04 -6.67
N PHE A 10 35.39 1.87 -6.86
CA PHE A 10 34.64 2.46 -5.75
C PHE A 10 33.92 1.39 -4.92
N VAL A 11 33.34 0.37 -5.55
CA VAL A 11 32.66 -0.73 -4.85
C VAL A 11 33.65 -1.57 -4.04
N LEU A 12 34.82 -1.88 -4.60
CA LEU A 12 35.86 -2.65 -3.89
C LEU A 12 36.56 -1.84 -2.79
N ALA A 13 36.68 -0.52 -2.96
CA ALA A 13 37.24 0.39 -1.96
C ALA A 13 36.22 0.81 -0.89
N SER A 14 34.93 0.54 -1.12
CA SER A 14 33.87 0.90 -0.17
C SER A 14 33.97 0.06 1.10
N PRO A 15 33.85 0.67 2.29
CA PRO A 15 33.80 -0.07 3.54
C PRO A 15 32.68 -1.11 3.53
N TRP A 16 32.94 -2.26 4.14
CA TRP A 16 31.99 -3.38 4.18
C TRP A 16 30.63 -3.04 4.81
N TRP A 17 30.57 -2.06 5.72
CA TRP A 17 29.32 -1.61 6.33
C TRP A 17 28.38 -0.90 5.34
N THR A 18 28.91 -0.39 4.22
CA THR A 18 28.09 0.24 3.16
C THR A 18 27.05 -0.74 2.63
N TYR A 19 27.40 -2.02 2.53
CA TYR A 19 26.48 -3.07 2.12
C TYR A 19 25.35 -3.31 3.13
N LEU A 20 25.61 -3.17 4.43
CA LEU A 20 24.55 -3.21 5.46
C LEU A 20 23.60 -2.03 5.31
N LEU A 21 24.12 -0.86 4.94
CA LEU A 21 23.31 0.34 4.74
C LEU A 21 22.42 0.20 3.50
N ILE A 22 22.96 -0.33 2.40
CA ILE A 22 22.18 -0.68 1.20
C ILE A 22 21.10 -1.70 1.53
N LEU A 23 21.44 -2.75 2.29
CA LEU A 23 20.47 -3.75 2.73
C LEU A 23 19.37 -3.13 3.59
N GLY A 24 19.70 -2.20 4.48
CA GLY A 24 18.74 -1.45 5.28
C GLY A 24 17.79 -0.60 4.44
N ILE A 25 18.30 0.08 3.40
CA ILE A 25 17.47 0.86 2.47
C ILE A 25 16.51 -0.06 1.70
N LEU A 26 17.01 -1.18 1.18
CA LEU A 26 16.17 -2.15 0.47
C LEU A 26 15.07 -2.72 1.36
N PHE A 27 15.42 -3.07 2.61
CA PHE A 27 14.46 -3.55 3.60
C PHE A 27 13.40 -2.50 3.92
N SER A 28 13.82 -1.25 4.14
CA SER A 28 12.90 -0.13 4.38
C SER A 28 11.97 0.12 3.19
N GLY A 29 12.50 0.08 1.95
CA GLY A 29 11.70 0.24 0.74
C GLY A 29 10.68 -0.89 0.55
N TYR A 30 11.06 -2.13 0.86
CA TYR A 30 10.15 -3.28 0.82
C TYR A 30 8.99 -3.12 1.81
N GLN A 31 9.28 -2.72 3.06
CA GLN A 31 8.25 -2.50 4.06
C GLN A 31 7.31 -1.35 3.69
N TRP A 32 7.83 -0.28 3.09
CA TRP A 32 7.01 0.82 2.57
C TRP A 32 6.01 0.34 1.52
N ILE A 33 6.45 -0.47 0.55
CA ILE A 33 5.56 -1.01 -0.49
C ILE A 33 4.49 -1.93 0.12
N ARG A 34 4.85 -2.73 1.12
CA ARG A 34 3.88 -3.57 1.83
C ARG A 34 2.84 -2.76 2.59
N ALA A 35 3.28 -1.74 3.33
CA ALA A 35 2.40 -0.86 4.08
C ALA A 35 1.36 -0.19 3.17
N LEU A 36 1.79 0.30 2.00
CA LEU A 36 0.88 0.88 1.01
C LEU A 36 -0.14 -0.11 0.45
N LYS A 37 0.18 -1.41 0.41
CA LYS A 37 -0.77 -2.43 -0.05
C LYS A 37 -1.81 -2.75 1.03
N GLU A 38 -1.37 -2.83 2.28
CA GLU A 38 -2.22 -3.09 3.44
C GLU A 38 -3.18 -1.93 3.72
N GLU A 39 -2.70 -0.69 3.59
CA GLU A 39 -3.52 0.53 3.74
C GLU A 39 -4.65 0.59 2.71
N LYS A 40 -4.41 0.14 1.47
CA LYS A 40 -5.46 0.07 0.44
C LYS A 40 -6.58 -0.90 0.77
N GLU A 41 -6.25 -2.06 1.32
CA GLU A 41 -7.23 -3.08 1.69
C GLU A 41 -8.13 -2.56 2.82
N ILE A 42 -7.54 -1.90 3.81
CA ILE A 42 -8.27 -1.27 4.92
C ILE A 42 -9.20 -0.16 4.42
N ASP A 43 -8.73 0.69 3.51
CA ASP A 43 -9.55 1.76 2.92
C ASP A 43 -10.72 1.19 2.11
N GLU A 44 -10.49 0.13 1.32
CA GLU A 44 -11.54 -0.54 0.54
C GLU A 44 -12.62 -1.14 1.45
N ASP A 45 -12.23 -1.86 2.51
CA ASP A 45 -13.16 -2.42 3.50
C ASP A 45 -14.02 -1.33 4.16
N PHE A 46 -13.40 -0.17 4.48
CA PHE A 46 -14.11 0.94 5.08
C PHE A 46 -15.11 1.58 4.10
N ILE A 47 -14.71 1.76 2.84
CA ILE A 47 -15.58 2.27 1.77
C ILE A 47 -16.80 1.35 1.57
N GLU A 48 -16.60 0.03 1.57
CA GLU A 48 -17.71 -0.93 1.40
C GLU A 48 -18.69 -0.87 2.58
N GLN A 49 -18.19 -0.78 3.81
CA GLN A 49 -19.02 -0.64 5.01
C GLN A 49 -19.86 0.64 4.98
N GLU A 50 -19.27 1.79 4.65
CA GLU A 50 -20.02 3.05 4.52
C GLU A 50 -21.05 2.98 3.38
N GLY A 51 -20.68 2.36 2.27
CA GLY A 51 -21.58 2.11 1.14
C GLY A 51 -22.80 1.29 1.54
N ASN A 52 -22.60 0.23 2.34
CA ASN A 52 -23.69 -0.62 2.84
C ASN A 52 -24.66 0.16 3.74
N VAL A 53 -24.14 0.96 4.69
CA VAL A 53 -24.98 1.80 5.56
C VAL A 53 -25.82 2.79 4.74
N TYR A 54 -25.26 3.36 3.67
CA TYR A 54 -25.99 4.25 2.78
C TYR A 54 -27.09 3.52 2.00
N MET A 55 -26.78 2.34 1.46
CA MET A 55 -27.74 1.53 0.71
C MET A 55 -28.90 1.05 1.58
N GLU A 56 -28.63 0.70 2.84
CA GLU A 56 -29.65 0.31 3.82
C GLU A 56 -30.68 1.43 4.02
N ARG A 57 -30.22 2.67 4.23
CA ARG A 57 -31.10 3.85 4.36
C ARG A 57 -31.96 4.09 3.12
N ILE A 58 -31.41 3.88 1.92
CA ILE A 58 -32.17 4.00 0.68
C ILE A 58 -33.22 2.90 0.58
N GLN A 59 -32.88 1.67 0.95
CA GLN A 59 -33.83 0.56 0.93
C GLN A 59 -35.00 0.80 1.90
N GLU A 60 -34.72 1.31 3.10
CA GLU A 60 -35.77 1.71 4.04
C GLU A 60 -36.67 2.80 3.46
N ALA A 61 -36.09 3.85 2.88
CA ALA A 61 -36.86 4.92 2.25
C ALA A 61 -37.71 4.43 1.08
N LYS A 62 -37.22 3.47 0.28
CA LYS A 62 -37.99 2.83 -0.79
C LYS A 62 -39.16 2.01 -0.24
N LYS A 63 -38.92 1.19 0.79
CA LYS A 63 -39.98 0.40 1.45
C LYS A 63 -41.08 1.28 2.03
N LEU A 64 -40.73 2.40 2.66
CA LEU A 64 -41.71 3.35 3.19
C LEU A 64 -42.59 3.96 2.10
N LYS A 65 -42.02 4.29 0.93
CA LYS A 65 -42.80 4.78 -0.21
C LYS A 65 -43.74 3.70 -0.76
N GLU A 66 -43.22 2.49 -0.92
CA GLU A 66 -44.00 1.35 -1.44
C GLU A 66 -45.16 0.98 -0.50
N GLN A 67 -44.97 1.10 0.81
CA GLN A 67 -46.02 0.93 1.81
C GLN A 67 -47.05 2.08 1.85
N GLN A 68 -46.68 3.28 1.40
CA GLN A 68 -47.60 4.43 1.31
C GLN A 68 -48.45 4.43 0.04
N GLU A 69 -48.02 3.72 -1.00
CA GLU A 69 -48.73 3.59 -2.28
C GLU A 69 -49.74 2.41 -2.31
N LEU A 70 -49.75 1.56 -1.27
CA LEU A 70 -50.70 0.44 -1.06
C LEU A 70 -51.83 0.84 -0.10
#